data_AF-A0A2V5Q700-F1
#
_entry.id   AF-A0A2V5Q700-F1
#
_cell.length_a   1.000
_cell.length_b   1.000
_cell.length_c   1.000
_cell.angle_alpha   90.00
_cell.angle_beta   90.00
_cell.angle_gamma   90.00
#
_symmetry.space_group_name_H-M   'P 1'
#
loop_
_entity.id
_entity.type
_entity.pdbx_description
1 polymer ?
#
loop_
_entity_poly.entity_id
_entity_poly.type
_entity_poly.pdbx_seq_one_letter_code
_entity_poly.pdbx_strand_id
1 'polypeptide(L)'
;MISAGPNPVPAGSGAGTTTIKWTTGDGTTGKVFVSADGAQETEFAEGPDGSHDAPIQAGVTYEFRLYNSDHTKQLAKITVTRPAQ
;
A
#
# COMPACT_ATOMS: atom_id res chain seq x y z
N MET A 1 6.73 9.85 0.91
CA MET A 1 6.94 8.78 -0.10
C MET A 1 6.30 7.48 0.36
N ILE A 2 5.93 6.60 -0.58
CA ILE A 2 5.46 5.23 -0.31
C ILE A 2 6.10 4.28 -1.34
N SER A 3 6.44 3.07 -0.92
CA SER A 3 7.09 2.05 -1.75
C SER A 3 6.62 0.65 -1.34
N ALA A 4 6.77 -0.32 -2.25
CA ALA A 4 6.36 -1.70 -2.06
C ALA A 4 7.42 -2.64 -2.61
N GLY A 5 7.75 -3.70 -1.87
CA GLY A 5 8.76 -4.68 -2.29
C GLY A 5 8.44 -6.07 -1.76
N PRO A 6 8.29 -7.09 -2.62
CA PRO A 6 8.35 -7.04 -4.10
C PRO A 6 7.14 -6.35 -4.77
N ASN A 7 7.35 -5.74 -5.94
CA ASN A 7 6.30 -5.21 -6.82
C ASN A 7 6.76 -5.22 -8.30
N PRO A 8 6.17 -6.03 -9.20
CA PRO A 8 5.06 -6.96 -8.95
C PRO A 8 5.44 -8.04 -7.93
N VAL A 9 4.46 -8.54 -7.18
CA VAL A 9 4.67 -9.69 -6.30
C VAL A 9 4.85 -10.94 -7.17
N PRO A 10 5.80 -11.85 -6.88
CA PRO A 10 5.98 -13.07 -7.66
C PRO A 10 4.72 -13.94 -7.74
N ALA A 11 4.50 -14.57 -8.89
CA ALA A 11 3.42 -15.53 -9.09
C ALA A 11 3.62 -16.80 -8.24
N GLY A 12 2.53 -17.51 -7.94
CA GLY A 12 2.54 -18.76 -7.18
C GLY A 12 1.19 -19.07 -6.56
N SER A 13 1.08 -20.22 -5.89
CA SER A 13 -0.15 -20.62 -5.21
C SER A 13 -0.49 -19.73 -4.01
N GLY A 14 -1.79 -19.56 -3.71
CA GLY A 14 -2.26 -18.72 -2.60
C GLY A 14 -2.04 -17.22 -2.85
N ALA A 15 -2.10 -16.40 -1.79
CA ALA A 15 -1.72 -15.00 -1.84
C ALA A 15 -0.19 -14.85 -1.74
N GLY A 16 0.37 -13.86 -2.42
CA GLY A 16 1.77 -13.45 -2.23
C GLY A 16 1.86 -12.36 -1.18
N THR A 17 3.08 -11.96 -0.85
CA THR A 17 3.32 -10.88 0.14
C THR A 17 4.17 -9.79 -0.48
N THR A 18 3.80 -8.54 -0.20
CA THR A 18 4.67 -7.37 -0.39
C THR A 18 4.84 -6.65 0.94
N THR A 19 5.98 -5.99 1.13
CA THR A 19 6.16 -5.07 2.26
C THR A 19 5.95 -3.64 1.78
N ILE A 20 4.98 -2.94 2.38
CA ILE A 20 4.74 -1.51 2.17
C ILE A 20 5.59 -0.71 3.14
N LYS A 21 6.36 0.25 2.61
CA LYS A 21 7.15 1.21 3.40
C LYS A 21 6.74 2.64 3.07
N TRP A 22 6.57 3.47 4.08
CA TRP A 22 6.17 4.87 3.90
C TRP A 22 6.94 5.82 4.82
N THR A 23 6.95 7.10 4.44
CA THR A 23 7.31 8.23 5.30
C THR A 23 6.65 9.50 4.78
N THR A 24 6.18 10.37 5.66
CA THR A 24 5.66 11.71 5.33
C THR A 24 6.78 12.68 4.94
N GLY A 25 8.02 12.41 5.36
CA GLY A 25 9.21 13.20 5.05
C GLY A 25 9.39 14.45 5.91
N ASP A 26 8.35 14.88 6.62
CA ASP A 26 8.37 16.03 7.53
C ASP A 26 8.20 15.64 9.02
N GLY A 27 8.08 14.34 9.29
CA GLY A 27 7.91 13.80 10.65
C GLY A 27 6.49 13.97 11.21
N THR A 28 5.55 14.53 10.46
CA THR A 28 4.14 14.58 10.85
C THR A 28 3.48 13.23 10.61
N THR A 29 2.45 12.90 11.41
CA THR A 29 1.70 11.65 11.24
C THR A 29 0.99 11.63 9.88
N GLY A 30 1.17 10.55 9.12
CA GLY A 30 0.38 10.22 7.94
C GLY A 30 -0.44 8.96 8.14
N LYS A 31 -1.37 8.72 7.21
CA LYS A 31 -2.20 7.51 7.18
C LYS A 31 -2.07 6.82 5.83
N VAL A 32 -1.85 5.52 5.85
CA VAL A 32 -1.83 4.68 4.65
C VAL A 32 -3.17 3.99 4.51
N PHE A 33 -3.80 4.15 3.36
CA PHE A 33 -5.03 3.46 2.98
C PHE A 33 -4.75 2.49 1.83
N VAL A 34 -5.56 1.43 1.75
CA VAL A 34 -5.49 0.43 0.67
C VAL A 34 -6.86 0.29 0.01
N SER A 35 -6.87 0.19 -1.32
CA SER A 35 -8.04 -0.14 -2.15
C SER A 35 -7.70 -1.31 -3.06
N ALA A 36 -8.64 -2.25 -3.23
CA ALA A 36 -8.54 -3.37 -4.14
C ALA A 36 -9.51 -3.19 -5.31
N ASP A 37 -9.01 -3.23 -6.55
CA ASP A 37 -9.78 -3.06 -7.78
C ASP A 37 -10.73 -1.84 -7.78
N GLY A 38 -10.28 -0.75 -7.16
CA GLY A 38 -11.05 0.50 -7.07
C GLY A 38 -12.18 0.51 -6.06
N ALA A 39 -12.32 -0.54 -5.22
CA ALA A 39 -13.25 -0.55 -4.10
C ALA A 39 -12.95 0.55 -3.06
N GLN A 40 -13.90 0.80 -2.16
CA GLN A 40 -13.73 1.74 -1.05
C GLN A 40 -12.44 1.44 -0.29
N GLU A 41 -11.61 2.46 -0.10
CA GLU A 41 -10.34 2.30 0.60
C GLU A 41 -10.53 2.16 2.10
N THR A 42 -9.67 1.35 2.73
CA THR A 42 -9.66 1.09 4.17
C THR A 42 -8.30 1.46 4.76
N GLU A 43 -8.28 1.93 6.01
CA GLU A 43 -7.04 2.27 6.70
C GLU A 43 -6.19 1.00 6.89
N PHE A 44 -4.92 1.09 6.50
CA PHE A 44 -3.95 0.00 6.52
C PHE A 44 -2.91 0.20 7.62
N ALA A 45 -2.42 1.43 7.79
CA ALA A 45 -1.48 1.80 8.83
C ALA A 45 -1.49 3.31 9.09
N GLU A 46 -0.93 3.74 10.22
CA GLU A 46 -0.65 5.16 10.49
C GLU A 46 0.75 5.34 11.07
N GLY A 47 1.28 6.56 10.94
CA GLY A 47 2.57 6.96 11.49
C GLY A 47 3.30 7.96 10.60
N PRO A 48 4.29 8.69 11.13
CA PRO A 48 5.14 9.57 10.33
C PRO A 48 6.00 8.80 9.33
N ASP A 49 6.32 7.54 9.64
CA ASP A 49 6.96 6.56 8.79
C ASP A 49 6.61 5.14 9.28
N GLY A 50 6.91 4.13 8.47
CA GLY A 50 6.71 2.75 8.88
C GLY A 50 6.91 1.73 7.77
N SER A 51 6.75 0.47 8.17
CA SER A 51 6.84 -0.72 7.31
C SER A 51 5.81 -1.75 7.75
N HIS A 52 5.00 -2.27 6.82
CA HIS A 52 3.97 -3.26 7.13
C HIS A 52 3.76 -4.21 5.94
N ASP A 53 3.59 -5.50 6.22
CA ASP A 53 3.38 -6.52 5.19
C ASP A 53 1.91 -6.56 4.75
N ALA A 54 1.69 -6.73 3.45
CA ALA A 54 0.38 -6.83 2.85
C ALA A 54 0.25 -8.10 2.00
N PRO A 55 -0.81 -8.92 2.20
CA PRO A 55 -1.12 -10.02 1.31
C PRO A 55 -1.71 -9.49 0.00
N ILE A 56 -1.23 -10.02 -1.14
CA ILE A 56 -1.64 -9.60 -2.49
C ILE A 56 -2.19 -10.81 -3.25
N GLN A 57 -3.47 -10.75 -3.60
CA GLN A 57 -4.12 -11.75 -4.44
C GLN A 57 -3.69 -11.60 -5.90
N ALA A 58 -3.56 -12.72 -6.60
CA ALA A 58 -3.27 -12.69 -8.03
C ALA A 58 -4.47 -12.14 -8.81
N GLY A 59 -4.20 -11.32 -9.83
CA GLY A 59 -5.24 -10.73 -10.69
C GLY A 59 -5.99 -9.52 -10.08
N VAL A 60 -5.72 -9.17 -8.82
CA VAL A 60 -6.26 -7.98 -8.15
C VAL A 60 -5.24 -6.84 -8.24
N THR A 61 -5.71 -5.63 -8.53
CA THR A 61 -4.89 -4.42 -8.50
C THR A 61 -5.10 -3.69 -7.18
N TYR A 62 -4.05 -3.60 -6.36
CA TYR A 62 -4.09 -2.86 -5.12
C TYR A 62 -3.50 -1.46 -5.30
N GLU A 63 -4.15 -0.43 -4.79
CA GLU A 63 -3.57 0.91 -4.62
C GLU A 63 -3.37 1.19 -3.14
N PHE A 64 -2.12 1.48 -2.75
CA PHE A 64 -1.79 2.02 -1.44
C PHE A 64 -1.56 3.52 -1.57
N ARG A 65 -2.26 4.30 -0.75
CA ARG A 65 -2.22 5.77 -0.76
C ARG A 65 -1.80 6.27 0.61
N LEU A 66 -0.77 7.11 0.64
CA LEU A 66 -0.36 7.84 1.83
C LEU A 66 -1.04 9.20 1.82
N TYR A 67 -1.74 9.51 2.89
CA TYR A 67 -2.37 10.80 3.16
C TYR A 67 -1.75 11.47 4.38
N ASN A 68 -2.02 12.75 4.55
CA ASN A 68 -1.83 13.44 5.84
C ASN A 68 -2.79 12.87 6.91
N SER A 69 -2.57 13.26 8.17
CA SER A 69 -3.28 12.71 9.34
C SER A 69 -4.81 12.84 9.30
N ASP A 70 -5.35 13.89 8.67
CA ASP A 70 -6.78 14.14 8.55
C ASP A 70 -7.43 13.52 7.29
N HIS A 71 -6.64 12.79 6.50
CA HIS A 71 -7.08 12.14 5.26
C HIS A 71 -7.68 13.11 4.21
N THR A 72 -7.21 14.36 4.17
CA THR A 72 -7.70 15.36 3.18
C THR A 72 -6.75 15.56 2.00
N LYS A 73 -5.47 15.24 2.15
CA LYS A 73 -4.43 15.45 1.13
C LYS A 73 -3.64 14.18 0.88
N GLN A 74 -3.69 13.69 -0.36
CA GLN A 74 -2.84 12.58 -0.80
C GLN A 74 -1.39 13.07 -0.96
N LEU A 75 -0.46 12.45 -0.23
CA LEU A 75 0.97 12.75 -0.24
C LEU A 75 1.71 11.89 -1.28
N ALA A 76 1.34 10.62 -1.41
CA ALA A 76 1.93 9.70 -2.38
C ALA A 76 0.99 8.50 -2.63
N LYS A 77 1.23 7.75 -3.71
CA LYS A 77 0.54 6.49 -3.96
C LYS A 77 1.42 5.49 -4.70
N ILE A 78 1.13 4.20 -4.56
CA ILE A 78 1.75 3.12 -5.33
C ILE A 78 0.71 2.06 -5.67
N THR A 79 0.81 1.53 -6.89
CA THR A 79 0.00 0.39 -7.34
C THR A 79 0.82 -0.89 -7.18
N VAL A 80 0.26 -1.89 -6.55
CA VAL A 80 0.86 -3.22 -6.38
C VAL A 80 0.02 -4.23 -7.14
N THR A 81 0.69 -5.02 -7.97
CA THR A 81 0.08 -6.08 -8.75
C THR A 81 0.73 -7.42 -8.46
N ARG A 82 -0.01 -8.48 -8.76
CA ARG A 82 0.51 -9.83 -8.79
C ARG A 82 -0.03 -10.56 -10.02
N PRO A 83 0.84 -11.01 -10.94
CA PRO A 83 0.41 -11.78 -12.09
C PRO A 83 -0.22 -13.10 -11.66
N ALA A 84 -1.15 -13.59 -12.48
CA ALA A 84 -1.65 -14.95 -12.37
C ALA A 84 -0.52 -15.96 -12.60
N GLN A 85 -0.69 -17.16 -12.03
CA GLN A 85 0.20 -18.30 -12.28
C GLN A 85 0.02 -18.83 -13.71
#